data_AF-A0A7S1MMQ9-F1
#
_entry.id   AF-A0A7S1MMQ9-F1
#
_cell.length_a   1.000
_cell.length_b   1.000
_cell.length_c   1.000
_cell.angle_alpha   90.00
_cell.angle_beta   90.00
_cell.angle_gamma   90.00
#
_symmetry.space_group_name_H-M   'P 1'
#
loop_
_entity.id
_entity.type
_entity.pdbx_description
1 polymer ?
#
loop_
_entity_poly.entity_id
_entity_poly.type
_entity_poly.pdbx_seq_one_letter_code
_entity_poly.pdbx_strand_id
1 'polypeptide(L)'
;LSTCHFNCIPRKYYIPDWRFLLCSPKQSLELLDVMEAECWTAMQPFLRNEEYRKYIFRGGVSDEEVRKRVVVTFNFPPSQFQLHVQWIVPPFMPFHHYMAEIRNHLHEGRSFPMAYVRKVLALNEPYEVKHTTPICEIIDFYNKRGVNYQSMWEQFYEESLQATMDLQNWRVDDFRYVVDDSKVHEIKVVDGRVELGPEVPELNAKTIQEQDKAALQNYGRPYDGEERPTGTYITRPLEPKIGPGGYGAWPGLDLSAES
;
A
#
# COMPACT_ATOMS: atom_id res chain seq x y z
N LEU A 1 6.34 1.03 -3.76
CA LEU A 1 6.08 0.36 -2.47
C LEU A 1 6.76 -0.99 -2.45
N SER A 2 6.27 -1.95 -3.23
CA SER A 2 6.93 -3.21 -3.57
C SER A 2 6.84 -3.44 -5.07
N THR A 3 7.45 -4.52 -5.56
CA THR A 3 7.35 -4.94 -6.98
C THR A 3 5.99 -5.55 -7.33
N CYS A 4 5.16 -5.88 -6.34
CA CYS A 4 3.81 -6.40 -6.51
C CYS A 4 2.87 -5.71 -5.50
N HIS A 5 2.21 -4.66 -5.98
CA HIS A 5 1.29 -3.83 -5.20
C HIS A 5 0.02 -3.56 -6.02
N PHE A 6 -1.13 -3.94 -5.47
CA PHE A 6 -2.44 -3.73 -6.08
C PHE A 6 -3.32 -2.84 -5.22
N ASN A 7 -4.19 -2.09 -5.87
CA ASN A 7 -5.35 -1.47 -5.24
C ASN A 7 -6.59 -2.26 -5.68
N CYS A 8 -7.21 -2.99 -4.76
CA CYS A 8 -8.47 -3.68 -5.04
C CYS A 8 -9.63 -2.74 -4.76
N ILE A 9 -10.48 -2.53 -5.77
CA ILE A 9 -11.58 -1.57 -5.75
C ILE A 9 -12.88 -2.32 -6.04
N PRO A 10 -13.92 -2.18 -5.20
CA PRO A 10 -15.23 -2.74 -5.51
C PRO A 10 -15.83 -2.01 -6.72
N ARG A 11 -16.31 -2.78 -7.70
CA ARG A 11 -16.91 -2.24 -8.93
C ARG A 11 -18.43 -2.06 -8.84
N LYS A 12 -19.07 -2.73 -7.89
CA LYS A 12 -20.54 -2.72 -7.74
C LYS A 12 -21.05 -1.49 -7.02
N TYR A 13 -20.29 -1.00 -6.04
CA TYR A 13 -20.73 0.07 -5.14
C TYR A 13 -19.72 1.19 -5.09
N TYR A 14 -20.22 2.40 -4.93
CA TYR A 14 -19.42 3.55 -4.55
C TYR A 14 -19.33 3.57 -3.02
N ILE A 15 -18.11 3.56 -2.51
CA ILE A 15 -17.82 3.57 -1.07
C ILE A 15 -16.69 4.57 -0.88
N PRO A 16 -16.90 5.75 -0.27
CA PRO A 16 -15.88 6.81 -0.29
C PRO A 16 -14.55 6.40 0.35
N ASP A 17 -14.60 5.73 1.50
CA ASP A 17 -13.44 5.22 2.23
C ASP A 17 -13.85 4.11 3.21
N TRP A 18 -12.88 3.56 3.94
CA TRP A 18 -13.12 2.42 4.83
C TRP A 18 -14.11 2.71 5.95
N ARG A 19 -14.29 3.98 6.38
CA ARG A 19 -15.23 4.32 7.46
C ARG A 19 -16.65 3.94 7.07
N PHE A 20 -17.02 4.09 5.80
CA PHE A 20 -18.36 3.74 5.31
C PHE A 20 -18.66 2.24 5.33
N LEU A 21 -17.65 1.38 5.51
CA LEU A 21 -17.87 -0.03 5.80
C LEU A 21 -18.58 -0.23 7.15
N LEU A 22 -18.45 0.70 8.08
CA LEU A 22 -19.06 0.63 9.41
C LEU A 22 -20.59 0.77 9.36
N CYS A 23 -21.15 1.33 8.28
CA CYS A 23 -22.60 1.48 8.12
C CYS A 23 -23.32 0.12 7.96
N SER A 24 -22.63 -0.92 7.49
CA SER A 24 -23.21 -2.25 7.30
C SER A 24 -22.19 -3.37 7.58
N PRO A 25 -21.89 -3.67 8.85
CA PRO A 25 -20.74 -4.50 9.21
C PRO A 25 -20.69 -5.90 8.59
N LYS A 26 -21.83 -6.61 8.55
CA LYS A 26 -21.90 -7.97 7.96
C LYS A 26 -21.59 -7.96 6.47
N GLN A 27 -22.24 -7.07 5.73
CA GLN A 27 -22.04 -6.95 4.28
C GLN A 27 -20.64 -6.45 3.95
N SER A 28 -20.07 -5.61 4.81
CA SER A 28 -18.68 -5.18 4.71
C SER A 28 -17.70 -6.33 4.90
N LEU A 29 -17.91 -7.21 5.88
CA LEU A 29 -17.07 -8.40 6.07
C LEU A 29 -17.11 -9.32 4.84
N GLU A 30 -18.31 -9.58 4.30
CA GLU A 30 -18.48 -10.35 3.05
C GLU A 30 -17.74 -9.69 1.88
N LEU A 31 -17.81 -8.36 1.77
CA LEU A 31 -17.07 -7.62 0.76
C LEU A 31 -15.55 -7.77 0.93
N LEU A 32 -15.04 -7.66 2.16
CA LEU A 32 -13.61 -7.80 2.44
C LEU A 32 -13.11 -9.22 2.13
N ASP A 33 -13.90 -10.26 2.39
CA ASP A 33 -13.58 -11.64 2.01
C ASP A 33 -13.43 -11.80 0.50
N VAL A 34 -14.35 -11.21 -0.27
CA VAL A 34 -14.26 -11.21 -1.74
C VAL A 34 -13.03 -10.44 -2.21
N MET A 35 -12.80 -9.23 -1.69
CA MET A 35 -11.67 -8.39 -2.09
C MET A 35 -10.32 -9.07 -1.80
N GLU A 36 -10.18 -9.72 -0.65
CA GLU A 36 -8.99 -10.48 -0.28
C GLU A 36 -8.76 -11.69 -1.21
N ALA A 37 -9.81 -12.45 -1.53
CA ALA A 37 -9.73 -13.57 -2.45
C ALA A 37 -9.34 -13.14 -3.88
N GLU A 38 -9.89 -12.02 -4.36
CA GLU A 38 -9.56 -11.44 -5.66
C GLU A 38 -8.11 -10.94 -5.70
N CYS A 39 -7.63 -10.25 -4.66
CA CYS A 39 -6.22 -9.83 -4.54
C CYS A 39 -5.27 -11.04 -4.57
N TRP A 40 -5.59 -12.08 -3.80
CA TRP A 40 -4.79 -13.31 -3.77
C TRP A 40 -4.71 -13.95 -5.15
N THR A 41 -5.84 -13.99 -5.87
CA THR A 41 -5.93 -14.52 -7.24
C THR A 41 -5.11 -13.67 -8.22
N ALA A 42 -5.24 -12.34 -8.15
CA ALA A 42 -4.52 -11.41 -9.01
C ALA A 42 -2.99 -11.47 -8.83
N MET A 43 -2.52 -11.87 -7.64
CA MET A 43 -1.10 -12.04 -7.36
C MET A 43 -0.51 -13.34 -7.94
N GLN A 44 -1.33 -14.36 -8.21
CA GLN A 44 -0.85 -15.69 -8.63
C GLN A 44 0.11 -15.69 -9.83
N PRO A 45 -0.09 -14.89 -10.90
CA PRO A 45 0.85 -14.84 -12.02
C PRO A 45 2.28 -14.44 -11.61
N PHE A 46 2.42 -13.56 -10.60
CA PHE A 46 3.74 -13.18 -10.07
C PHE A 46 4.37 -14.32 -9.28
N LEU A 47 3.59 -14.99 -8.42
CA LEU A 47 4.11 -16.11 -7.63
C LEU A 47 4.46 -17.34 -8.48
N ARG A 48 3.81 -17.53 -9.63
CA ARG A 48 4.11 -18.61 -10.58
C ARG A 48 5.28 -18.30 -11.51
N ASN A 49 5.75 -17.05 -11.53
CA ASN A 49 6.91 -16.65 -12.33
C ASN A 49 8.20 -16.94 -11.54
N GLU A 50 8.91 -18.00 -11.93
CA GLU A 50 10.15 -18.44 -11.25
C GLU A 50 11.25 -17.37 -11.26
N GLU A 51 11.39 -16.62 -12.35
CA GLU A 51 12.39 -15.55 -12.46
C GLU A 51 12.08 -14.41 -11.50
N TYR A 52 10.82 -13.99 -11.45
CA TYR A 52 10.33 -13.01 -10.48
C TYR A 52 10.61 -13.48 -9.06
N ARG A 53 10.24 -14.72 -8.71
CA ARG A 53 10.48 -15.25 -7.37
C ARG A 53 11.96 -15.26 -7.01
N LYS A 54 12.82 -15.77 -7.90
CA LYS A 54 14.26 -15.87 -7.66
C LYS A 54 14.91 -14.49 -7.52
N TYR A 55 14.38 -13.48 -8.21
CA TYR A 55 14.88 -12.12 -8.12
C TYR A 55 14.41 -11.43 -6.84
N ILE A 56 13.13 -11.58 -6.48
CA ILE A 56 12.51 -10.83 -5.38
C ILE A 56 12.68 -11.50 -4.02
N PHE A 57 12.55 -12.83 -3.95
CA PHE A 57 12.53 -13.58 -2.70
C PHE A 57 13.86 -14.28 -2.42
N ARG A 58 14.22 -14.34 -1.13
CA ARG A 58 15.30 -15.25 -0.69
C ARG A 58 14.92 -16.70 -1.00
N GLY A 59 15.93 -17.56 -1.17
CA GLY A 59 15.70 -18.97 -1.49
C GLY A 59 14.82 -19.67 -0.45
N GLY A 60 13.93 -20.56 -0.92
CA GLY A 60 13.10 -21.41 -0.06
C GLY A 60 11.77 -20.81 0.41
N VAL A 61 11.44 -19.57 0.04
CA VAL A 61 10.14 -18.95 0.38
C VAL A 61 8.98 -19.66 -0.34
N SER A 62 8.02 -20.14 0.44
CA SER A 62 6.76 -20.73 -0.04
C SER A 62 5.65 -19.70 -0.27
N ASP A 63 4.64 -20.05 -1.06
CA ASP A 63 3.48 -19.17 -1.32
C ASP A 63 2.70 -18.85 -0.04
N GLU A 64 2.62 -19.81 0.88
CA GLU A 64 1.95 -19.62 2.17
C GLU A 64 2.72 -18.65 3.06
N GLU A 65 4.06 -18.67 3.02
CA GLU A 65 4.89 -17.69 3.73
C GLU A 65 4.73 -16.29 3.17
N VAL A 66 4.57 -16.15 1.84
CA VAL A 66 4.24 -14.87 1.20
C VAL A 66 2.86 -14.41 1.62
N ARG A 67 1.86 -15.30 1.57
CA ARG A 67 0.47 -15.01 1.93
C ARG A 67 0.33 -14.41 3.32
N LYS A 68 0.97 -15.03 4.31
CA LYS A 68 0.94 -14.58 5.71
C LYS A 68 1.60 -13.23 5.94
N ARG A 69 2.42 -12.78 5.00
CA ARG A 69 3.23 -11.56 5.09
C ARG A 69 2.72 -10.43 4.22
N VAL A 70 1.65 -10.64 3.45
CA VAL A 70 1.05 -9.55 2.66
C VAL A 70 0.61 -8.43 3.61
N VAL A 71 1.04 -7.22 3.29
CA VAL A 71 0.64 -6.00 3.99
C VAL A 71 -0.66 -5.51 3.39
N VAL A 72 -1.74 -5.61 4.17
CA VAL A 72 -3.10 -5.25 3.73
C VAL A 72 -3.67 -4.12 4.57
N THR A 73 -3.93 -2.97 3.94
CA THR A 73 -4.30 -1.75 4.67
C THR A 73 -5.18 -0.79 3.85
N PHE A 74 -5.89 0.08 4.54
CA PHE A 74 -6.65 1.20 3.98
C PHE A 74 -5.99 2.53 4.36
N ASN A 75 -6.06 3.53 3.48
CA ASN A 75 -5.64 4.89 3.81
C ASN A 75 -6.83 5.75 4.27
N PHE A 76 -6.59 6.63 5.25
CA PHE A 76 -7.46 7.74 5.60
C PHE A 76 -6.66 9.05 5.80
N PRO A 77 -7.04 10.17 5.17
CA PRO A 77 -7.96 10.22 4.04
C PRO A 77 -7.39 9.40 2.86
N PRO A 78 -8.25 8.80 2.03
CA PRO A 78 -7.79 8.09 0.85
C PRO A 78 -7.27 9.08 -0.21
N SER A 79 -6.39 8.63 -1.11
CA SER A 79 -5.93 9.45 -2.24
C SER A 79 -7.01 9.66 -3.30
N GLN A 80 -8.01 8.80 -3.33
CA GLN A 80 -9.20 8.85 -4.18
C GLN A 80 -10.38 8.44 -3.32
N PHE A 81 -11.49 9.19 -3.39
CA PHE A 81 -12.73 8.88 -2.64
C PHE A 81 -13.50 7.71 -3.23
N GLN A 82 -12.82 6.57 -3.37
CA GLN A 82 -13.37 5.27 -3.68
C GLN A 82 -12.55 4.26 -2.91
N LEU A 83 -13.23 3.37 -2.19
CA LEU A 83 -12.62 2.35 -1.34
C LEU A 83 -11.61 1.57 -2.16
N HIS A 84 -10.38 1.52 -1.65
CA HIS A 84 -9.35 0.66 -2.17
C HIS A 84 -8.59 0.02 -1.03
N VAL A 85 -8.45 -1.30 -1.12
CA VAL A 85 -7.53 -2.07 -0.28
C VAL A 85 -6.15 -1.99 -0.93
N GLN A 86 -5.16 -1.48 -0.21
CA GLN A 86 -3.76 -1.63 -0.62
C GLN A 86 -3.34 -3.06 -0.27
N TRP A 87 -2.99 -3.83 -1.30
CA TRP A 87 -2.45 -5.18 -1.20
C TRP A 87 -0.99 -5.14 -1.60
N ILE A 88 -0.10 -5.10 -0.62
CA ILE A 88 1.33 -4.89 -0.83
C ILE A 88 2.06 -6.18 -0.48
N VAL A 89 2.64 -6.83 -1.47
CA VAL A 89 3.41 -8.07 -1.28
C VAL A 89 4.84 -7.66 -0.95
N PRO A 90 5.38 -8.00 0.24
CA PRO A 90 6.78 -7.73 0.53
C PRO A 90 7.70 -8.62 -0.31
N PRO A 91 9.01 -8.34 -0.38
CA PRO A 91 9.69 -7.22 0.27
C PRO A 91 9.25 -5.87 -0.29
N PHE A 92 9.29 -4.82 0.54
CA PHE A 92 9.27 -3.47 0.00
C PHE A 92 10.49 -3.23 -0.89
N MET A 93 10.38 -2.28 -1.81
CA MET A 93 11.57 -1.76 -2.49
C MET A 93 12.49 -1.11 -1.45
N PRO A 94 13.82 -1.18 -1.60
CA PRO A 94 14.78 -0.67 -0.61
C PRO A 94 14.46 0.75 -0.11
N PHE A 95 14.18 1.68 -1.04
CA PHE A 95 13.77 3.04 -0.70
C PHE A 95 12.48 3.11 0.15
N HIS A 96 11.48 2.27 -0.14
CA HIS A 96 10.23 2.23 0.62
C HIS A 96 10.38 1.51 1.96
N HIS A 97 11.32 0.56 2.07
CA HIS A 97 11.70 -0.03 3.35
C HIS A 97 12.35 1.03 4.24
N TYR A 98 13.35 1.75 3.74
CA TYR A 98 13.96 2.87 4.46
C TYR A 98 12.93 3.92 4.89
N MET A 99 12.03 4.34 3.98
CA MET A 99 10.92 5.24 4.34
C MET A 99 10.07 4.68 5.46
N ALA A 100 9.79 3.37 5.44
CA ALA A 100 9.06 2.72 6.52
C ALA A 100 9.88 2.79 7.81
N GLU A 101 11.15 2.39 7.84
CA GLU A 101 12.02 2.42 9.04
C GLU A 101 12.06 3.80 9.72
N ILE A 102 12.12 4.89 8.95
CA ILE A 102 12.10 6.27 9.49
C ILE A 102 10.68 6.78 9.81
N ARG A 103 9.68 5.89 9.87
CA ARG A 103 8.24 6.19 10.09
C ARG A 103 7.64 7.17 9.07
N ASN A 104 8.25 7.27 7.90
CA ASN A 104 7.75 8.05 6.77
C ASN A 104 6.94 7.20 5.76
N HIS A 105 6.42 6.06 6.22
CA HIS A 105 5.50 5.23 5.46
C HIS A 105 4.57 4.49 6.43
N LEU A 106 3.40 4.05 5.93
CA LEU A 106 2.39 3.36 6.74
C LEU A 106 1.98 4.10 8.03
N HIS A 107 1.92 5.45 8.00
CA HIS A 107 1.74 6.27 9.20
C HIS A 107 0.53 5.90 10.06
N GLU A 108 0.70 5.99 11.38
CA GLU A 108 -0.37 5.93 12.36
C GLU A 108 -1.42 7.02 12.10
N GLY A 109 -2.69 6.70 12.31
CA GLY A 109 -3.83 7.59 12.04
C GLY A 109 -4.15 7.74 10.55
N ARG A 110 -3.28 7.26 9.66
CA ARG A 110 -3.52 7.22 8.21
C ARG A 110 -3.68 5.82 7.67
N SER A 111 -2.94 4.84 8.20
CA SER A 111 -2.98 3.45 7.74
C SER A 111 -3.83 2.61 8.67
N PHE A 112 -4.86 1.96 8.12
CA PHE A 112 -5.81 1.15 8.86
C PHE A 112 -5.66 -0.31 8.41
N PRO A 113 -4.96 -1.15 9.19
CA PRO A 113 -4.74 -2.54 8.82
C PRO A 113 -6.07 -3.25 8.59
N MET A 114 -6.17 -4.11 7.57
CA MET A 114 -7.41 -4.86 7.31
C MET A 114 -7.81 -5.71 8.52
N ALA A 115 -6.84 -6.22 9.29
CA ALA A 115 -7.10 -6.92 10.55
C ALA A 115 -7.85 -6.04 11.57
N TYR A 116 -7.49 -4.75 11.70
CA TYR A 116 -8.20 -3.80 12.56
C TYR A 116 -9.63 -3.58 12.06
N VAL A 117 -9.79 -3.27 10.77
CA VAL A 117 -11.12 -3.03 10.17
C VAL A 117 -12.01 -4.27 10.34
N ARG A 118 -11.51 -5.48 10.09
CA ARG A 118 -12.25 -6.73 10.31
C ARG A 118 -12.66 -6.91 11.78
N LYS A 119 -11.78 -6.65 12.75
CA LYS A 119 -12.13 -6.75 14.18
C LYS A 119 -13.21 -5.76 14.57
N VAL A 120 -13.13 -4.53 14.06
CA VAL A 120 -14.16 -3.50 14.25
C VAL A 120 -15.51 -3.97 13.69
N LEU A 121 -15.54 -4.43 12.43
CA LEU A 121 -16.77 -4.90 11.78
C LEU A 121 -17.34 -6.16 12.45
N ALA A 122 -16.48 -7.02 13.01
CA ALA A 122 -16.89 -8.24 13.71
C ALA A 122 -17.66 -7.98 15.01
N LEU A 123 -17.56 -6.77 15.60
CA LEU A 123 -18.45 -6.35 16.68
C LEU A 123 -19.90 -6.24 16.22
N ASN A 124 -20.12 -6.11 14.90
CA ASN A 124 -21.44 -6.03 14.28
C ASN A 124 -22.31 -4.91 14.89
N GLU A 125 -21.68 -3.80 15.24
CA GLU A 125 -22.31 -2.56 15.70
C GLU A 125 -22.21 -1.51 14.60
N PRO A 126 -23.30 -1.26 13.84
CA PRO A 126 -23.31 -0.24 12.80
C PRO A 126 -22.97 1.14 13.37
N TYR A 127 -22.19 1.91 12.64
CA TYR A 127 -21.83 3.29 12.97
C TYR A 127 -22.25 4.20 11.83
N GLU A 128 -23.03 5.25 12.11
CA GLU A 128 -23.43 6.23 11.11
C GLU A 128 -22.24 7.12 10.74
N VAL A 129 -21.75 6.98 9.52
CA VAL A 129 -20.62 7.74 9.01
C VAL A 129 -21.09 8.82 8.04
N LYS A 130 -20.57 10.04 8.25
CA LYS A 130 -20.68 11.18 7.35
C LYS A 130 -19.29 11.48 6.79
N HIS A 131 -19.22 12.16 5.66
CA HIS A 131 -17.92 12.59 5.09
C HIS A 131 -17.09 13.39 6.11
N THR A 132 -17.76 14.16 6.95
CA THR A 132 -17.20 14.99 8.01
C THR A 132 -16.88 14.25 9.31
N THR A 133 -17.26 12.97 9.48
CA THR A 133 -17.01 12.21 10.71
C THR A 133 -15.51 12.09 10.98
N PRO A 134 -14.96 12.69 12.05
CA PRO A 134 -13.53 12.62 12.34
C PRO A 134 -13.07 11.17 12.59
N ILE A 135 -11.88 10.83 12.08
CA ILE A 135 -11.32 9.48 12.26
C ILE A 135 -11.04 9.13 13.72
N CYS A 136 -10.65 10.14 14.52
CA CYS A 136 -10.41 9.98 15.95
C CYS A 136 -11.66 9.56 16.72
N GLU A 137 -12.85 10.03 16.33
CA GLU A 137 -14.11 9.61 16.97
C GLU A 137 -14.40 8.13 16.75
N ILE A 138 -14.12 7.62 15.55
CA ILE A 138 -14.25 6.19 15.21
C ILE A 138 -13.23 5.36 16.01
N ILE A 139 -11.98 5.81 16.05
CA ILE A 139 -10.92 5.14 16.82
C ILE A 139 -11.31 5.07 18.30
N ASP A 140 -11.72 6.19 18.91
CA ASP A 140 -12.11 6.26 20.32
C ASP A 140 -13.33 5.38 20.62
N PHE A 141 -14.31 5.35 19.72
CA PHE A 141 -15.51 4.54 19.87
C PHE A 141 -15.20 3.04 19.94
N TYR A 142 -14.30 2.54 19.08
CA TYR A 142 -13.94 1.13 19.04
C TYR A 142 -12.83 0.74 20.03
N ASN A 143 -11.97 1.68 20.40
CA ASN A 143 -11.04 1.49 21.53
C ASN A 143 -11.83 1.17 22.82
N LYS A 144 -12.93 1.88 23.09
CA LYS A 144 -13.84 1.62 24.23
C LYS A 144 -14.53 0.26 24.17
N ARG A 145 -14.54 -0.40 23.00
CA ARG A 145 -15.08 -1.75 22.77
C ARG A 145 -14.01 -2.84 22.74
N GLY A 146 -12.78 -2.49 23.12
CA GLY A 146 -11.67 -3.45 23.21
C GLY A 146 -10.93 -3.70 21.89
N VAL A 147 -11.22 -2.95 20.82
CA VAL A 147 -10.47 -3.00 19.56
C VAL A 147 -9.51 -1.81 19.51
N ASN A 148 -8.34 -1.97 20.13
CA ASN A 148 -7.34 -0.90 20.24
C ASN A 148 -6.63 -0.67 18.90
N TYR A 149 -6.83 0.52 18.30
CA TYR A 149 -6.19 0.86 17.02
C TYR A 149 -4.67 0.93 17.12
N GLN A 150 -4.14 1.63 18.12
CA GLN A 150 -2.70 1.89 18.25
C GLN A 150 -1.91 0.58 18.33
N SER A 151 -2.29 -0.34 19.21
CA SER A 151 -1.56 -1.61 19.37
C SER A 151 -1.65 -2.50 18.15
N MET A 152 -2.79 -2.49 17.45
CA MET A 152 -2.95 -3.23 16.19
C MET A 152 -2.16 -2.62 15.05
N TRP A 153 -2.05 -1.29 15.00
CA TRP A 153 -1.22 -0.59 14.02
C TRP A 153 0.26 -0.82 14.29
N GLU A 154 0.71 -0.71 15.56
CA GLU A 154 2.10 -1.00 15.96
C GLU A 154 2.49 -2.42 15.56
N GLN A 155 1.66 -3.42 15.90
CA GLN A 155 1.90 -4.81 15.49
C GLN A 155 1.98 -4.95 13.96
N PHE A 156 1.00 -4.41 13.23
CA PHE A 156 0.99 -4.43 11.77
C PHE A 156 2.24 -3.80 11.15
N TYR A 157 2.68 -2.67 11.71
CA TYR A 157 3.82 -1.91 11.22
C TYR A 157 5.12 -2.69 11.41
N GLU A 158 5.35 -3.25 12.61
CA GLU A 158 6.53 -4.09 12.89
C GLU A 158 6.52 -5.37 12.05
N GLU A 159 5.37 -6.04 11.91
CA GLU A 159 5.22 -7.21 11.04
C GLU A 159 5.51 -6.88 9.57
N SER A 160 5.16 -5.68 9.10
CA SER A 160 5.43 -5.22 7.73
C SER A 160 6.94 -5.03 7.47
N LEU A 161 7.66 -4.45 8.44
CA LEU A 161 9.12 -4.30 8.36
C LEU A 161 9.81 -5.66 8.41
N GLN A 162 9.42 -6.51 9.37
CA GLN A 162 9.97 -7.85 9.52
C GLN A 162 9.70 -8.71 8.28
N ALA A 163 8.51 -8.62 7.70
CA ALA A 163 8.17 -9.33 6.46
C ALA A 163 9.08 -8.95 5.29
N THR A 164 9.51 -7.68 5.21
CA THR A 164 10.49 -7.26 4.21
C THR A 164 11.83 -7.91 4.44
N MET A 165 12.35 -7.87 5.67
CA MET A 165 13.64 -8.48 6.02
C MET A 165 13.65 -10.00 5.86
N ASP A 166 12.52 -10.64 6.15
CA ASP A 166 12.33 -12.07 5.97
C ASP A 166 12.29 -12.50 4.51
N LEU A 167 11.82 -11.64 3.60
CA LEU A 167 11.57 -12.04 2.23
C LEU A 167 12.60 -11.50 1.24
N GLN A 168 13.28 -10.39 1.54
CA GLN A 168 14.12 -9.68 0.59
C GLN A 168 15.29 -10.51 0.04
N ASN A 169 15.60 -10.28 -1.24
CA ASN A 169 16.79 -10.77 -1.94
C ASN A 169 17.48 -9.64 -2.71
N TRP A 170 17.58 -8.46 -2.09
CA TRP A 170 18.22 -7.29 -2.69
C TRP A 170 19.68 -7.60 -3.01
N ARG A 171 20.10 -7.33 -4.24
CA ARG A 171 21.46 -7.60 -4.70
C ARG A 171 22.22 -6.30 -4.74
N VAL A 172 23.48 -6.33 -4.32
CA VAL A 172 24.33 -5.14 -4.36
C VAL A 172 24.45 -4.58 -5.78
N ASP A 173 24.46 -5.46 -6.79
CA ASP A 173 24.53 -5.09 -8.21
C ASP A 173 23.31 -4.29 -8.70
N ASP A 174 22.20 -4.29 -7.96
CA ASP A 174 21.01 -3.49 -8.29
C ASP A 174 21.16 -2.02 -7.83
N PHE A 175 22.24 -1.68 -7.13
CA PHE A 175 22.51 -0.36 -6.59
C PHE A 175 23.80 0.21 -7.14
N ARG A 176 23.79 1.53 -7.39
CA ARG A 176 24.99 2.27 -7.82
C ARG A 176 25.61 3.09 -6.69
N TYR A 177 24.78 3.58 -5.78
CA TYR A 177 25.16 4.51 -4.73
C TYR A 177 24.50 4.14 -3.41
N VAL A 178 25.13 4.55 -2.30
CA VAL A 178 24.53 4.57 -0.96
C VAL A 178 24.38 6.02 -0.53
N VAL A 179 23.26 6.34 0.12
CA VAL A 179 23.05 7.65 0.75
C VAL A 179 23.24 7.49 2.25
N ASP A 180 24.19 8.24 2.82
CA ASP A 180 24.46 8.31 4.26
C ASP A 180 24.57 9.77 4.68
N ASP A 181 23.86 10.17 5.74
CA ASP A 181 23.77 11.57 6.21
C ASP A 181 23.58 12.61 5.08
N SER A 182 22.65 12.32 4.15
CA SER A 182 22.36 13.12 2.93
C SER A 182 23.48 13.22 1.90
N LYS A 183 24.61 12.55 2.11
CA LYS A 183 25.74 12.45 1.17
C LYS A 183 25.62 11.20 0.32
N VAL A 184 26.11 11.29 -0.91
CA VAL A 184 26.11 10.18 -1.87
C VAL A 184 27.50 9.55 -1.88
N HIS A 185 27.55 8.24 -1.74
CA HIS A 185 28.78 7.45 -1.77
C HIS A 185 28.69 6.38 -2.85
N GLU A 186 29.82 6.05 -3.47
CA GLU A 186 29.93 4.81 -4.23
C GLU A 186 29.78 3.60 -3.31
N ILE A 187 29.33 2.47 -3.88
CA ILE A 187 29.25 1.21 -3.15
C ILE A 187 30.59 0.48 -3.25
N LYS A 188 31.12 0.07 -2.11
CA LYS A 188 32.28 -0.81 -2.03
C LYS A 188 31.85 -2.13 -1.38
N VAL A 189 32.27 -3.26 -1.95
CA VAL A 189 32.04 -4.59 -1.34
C VAL A 189 33.36 -5.15 -0.87
N VAL A 190 33.50 -5.40 0.44
CA VAL A 190 34.67 -6.02 1.05
C VAL A 190 34.23 -7.27 1.80
N ASP A 191 34.79 -8.43 1.47
CA ASP A 191 34.45 -9.72 2.07
C ASP A 191 32.94 -10.03 2.08
N GLY A 192 32.24 -9.63 0.99
CA GLY A 192 30.81 -9.83 0.83
C GLY A 192 29.93 -8.88 1.67
N ARG A 193 30.51 -7.84 2.27
CA ARG A 193 29.80 -6.79 3.03
C ARG A 193 29.84 -5.48 2.28
N VAL A 194 28.72 -4.77 2.31
CA VAL A 194 28.63 -3.40 1.79
C VAL A 194 29.33 -2.45 2.75
N GLU A 195 30.29 -1.70 2.23
CA GLU A 195 30.99 -0.59 2.88
C GLU A 195 30.74 0.71 2.10
N LEU A 196 30.84 1.84 2.79
CA LEU A 196 30.85 3.15 2.14
C LEU A 196 32.13 3.30 1.30
N GLY A 197 31.95 3.55 0.01
CA GLY A 197 33.02 3.99 -0.88
C GLY A 197 33.29 5.50 -0.76
N PRO A 198 34.10 6.04 -1.68
CA PRO A 198 34.32 7.48 -1.78
C PRO A 198 33.01 8.26 -1.91
N GLU A 199 32.96 9.44 -1.29
CA GLU A 199 31.87 10.41 -1.52
C GLU A 199 31.89 10.90 -2.97
N VAL A 200 30.70 11.09 -3.55
CA VAL A 200 30.45 11.57 -4.91
C VAL A 200 29.84 12.97 -4.82
N PRO A 201 30.65 14.03 -4.64
CA PRO A 201 30.19 15.36 -4.23
C PRO A 201 29.31 16.07 -5.28
N GLU A 202 29.38 15.67 -6.55
CA GLU A 202 28.55 16.21 -7.63
C GLU A 202 27.10 15.72 -7.61
N LEU A 203 26.81 14.65 -6.85
CA LEU A 203 25.48 14.11 -6.70
C LEU A 203 24.87 14.52 -5.35
N ASN A 204 23.57 14.78 -5.36
CA ASN A 204 22.80 14.99 -4.14
C ASN A 204 21.71 13.91 -4.03
N ALA A 205 21.41 13.50 -2.80
CA ALA A 205 20.45 12.42 -2.52
C ALA A 205 19.06 12.67 -3.13
N LYS A 206 18.61 13.94 -3.13
CA LYS A 206 17.30 14.34 -3.66
C LYS A 206 17.21 14.13 -5.18
N THR A 207 18.25 14.48 -5.92
CA THR A 207 18.30 14.31 -7.37
C THR A 207 18.32 12.83 -7.75
N ILE A 208 19.06 11.99 -7.04
CA ILE A 208 19.03 10.53 -7.25
C ILE A 208 17.61 10.00 -6.98
N GLN A 209 17.00 10.40 -5.87
CA GLN A 209 15.63 10.00 -5.53
C GLN A 209 14.62 10.44 -6.61
N GLU A 210 14.74 11.65 -7.15
CA GLU A 210 13.89 12.14 -8.23
C GLU A 210 14.06 11.34 -9.53
N GLN A 211 15.30 10.96 -9.86
CA GLN A 211 15.61 10.10 -11.01
C GLN A 211 15.02 8.69 -10.84
N ASP A 212 15.24 8.05 -9.68
CA ASP A 212 14.70 6.73 -9.38
C ASP A 212 13.16 6.75 -9.40
N LYS A 213 12.56 7.78 -8.81
CA LYS A 213 11.11 7.96 -8.84
C LYS A 213 10.60 8.10 -10.28
N ALA A 214 11.25 8.91 -11.10
CA ALA A 214 10.87 9.09 -12.49
C ALA A 214 11.01 7.80 -13.30
N ALA A 215 12.08 7.03 -13.10
CA ALA A 215 12.28 5.74 -13.75
C ALA A 215 11.20 4.72 -13.35
N LEU A 216 10.92 4.60 -12.04
CA LEU A 216 9.95 3.63 -11.51
C LEU A 216 8.51 3.98 -11.87
N GLN A 217 8.12 5.26 -11.84
CA GLN A 217 6.75 5.68 -12.16
C GLN A 217 6.38 5.48 -13.63
N ASN A 218 7.39 5.43 -14.49
CA ASN A 218 7.23 5.33 -15.94
C ASN A 218 7.66 3.97 -16.51
N TYR A 219 8.07 3.04 -15.65
CA TYR A 219 8.43 1.69 -16.05
C TYR A 219 7.27 1.02 -16.82
N GLY A 220 7.57 0.48 -18.00
CA GLY A 220 6.61 -0.15 -18.88
C GLY A 220 5.72 0.81 -19.69
N ARG A 221 5.88 2.13 -19.56
CA ARG A 221 5.23 3.09 -20.45
C ARG A 221 6.02 3.21 -21.76
N PRO A 222 5.37 3.30 -22.93
CA PRO A 222 6.05 3.71 -24.15
C PRO A 222 6.59 5.14 -23.96
N TYR A 223 7.71 5.47 -24.58
CA TYR A 223 8.27 6.82 -24.58
C TYR A 223 8.02 7.50 -25.92
N ASP A 224 7.83 8.83 -25.93
CA ASP A 224 7.71 9.62 -27.15
C ASP A 224 9.09 9.86 -27.80
N GLY A 225 9.11 10.52 -28.96
CA GLY A 225 10.36 10.85 -29.67
C GLY A 225 11.29 11.84 -28.95
N GLU A 226 10.87 12.39 -27.80
CA GLU A 226 11.64 13.28 -26.93
C GLU A 226 12.02 12.59 -25.60
N GLU A 227 11.96 11.25 -25.55
CA GLU A 227 12.24 10.43 -24.35
C GLU A 227 11.36 10.79 -23.15
N ARG A 228 10.12 11.24 -23.38
CA ARG A 228 9.13 11.42 -22.32
C ARG A 228 8.17 10.24 -22.28
N PRO A 229 7.75 9.79 -21.09
CA PRO A 229 6.75 8.74 -20.97
C PRO A 229 5.41 9.17 -21.58
N THR A 230 4.83 8.32 -22.41
CA THR A 230 3.50 8.52 -23.02
C THR A 230 2.37 8.26 -22.03
N GLY A 231 1.20 8.85 -22.31
CA GLY A 231 -0.01 8.76 -21.50
C GLY A 231 -0.50 10.12 -21.00
N THR A 232 -1.81 10.36 -21.05
CA THR A 232 -2.43 11.61 -20.60
C THR A 232 -3.02 11.44 -19.22
N TYR A 233 -2.68 12.36 -18.31
CA TYR A 233 -3.52 12.62 -17.14
C TYR A 233 -4.78 13.33 -17.62
N ILE A 234 -5.95 12.75 -17.31
CA ILE A 234 -7.22 13.42 -17.58
C ILE A 234 -7.30 14.61 -16.62
N THR A 235 -7.27 15.84 -17.14
CA THR A 235 -7.31 17.07 -16.33
C THR A 235 -8.62 17.23 -15.57
N ARG A 236 -9.66 16.52 -15.99
CA ARG A 236 -10.96 16.41 -15.32
C ARG A 236 -11.36 14.93 -15.28
N PRO A 237 -11.06 14.21 -14.18
CA PRO A 237 -11.57 12.85 -14.03
C PRO A 237 -13.10 12.88 -14.09
N LEU A 238 -13.70 11.86 -14.71
CA LEU A 238 -15.14 11.73 -14.73
C LEU A 238 -15.63 11.44 -13.32
N GLU A 239 -16.64 12.20 -12.88
CA GLU A 239 -17.32 11.91 -11.62
C GLU A 239 -17.94 10.51 -11.67
N PRO A 240 -17.86 9.71 -10.58
CA PRO A 240 -18.50 8.41 -10.52
C PRO A 240 -19.99 8.54 -10.80
N LYS A 241 -20.49 7.89 -11.86
CA LYS A 241 -21.93 7.83 -12.09
C LYS A 241 -22.56 6.95 -11.03
N ILE A 242 -23.47 7.48 -10.24
CA ILE A 242 -24.30 6.72 -9.29
C ILE A 242 -25.64 6.35 -9.93
N GLY A 243 -26.12 5.13 -9.72
CA GLY A 243 -27.43 4.67 -10.18
C GLY A 243 -27.39 3.85 -11.47
N PRO A 244 -28.49 3.81 -12.26
CA PRO A 244 -28.58 2.94 -13.45
C PRO A 244 -27.42 3.14 -14.44
N GLY A 245 -26.67 2.06 -14.67
CA GLY A 245 -25.47 2.06 -15.53
C GLY A 245 -24.22 2.66 -14.88
N GLY A 246 -24.20 2.82 -13.55
CA GLY A 246 -23.07 3.28 -12.76
C GLY A 246 -22.91 2.44 -11.47
N TYR A 247 -22.30 3.03 -10.43
CA TYR A 247 -22.18 2.41 -9.12
C TYR A 247 -23.52 2.37 -8.39
N GLY A 248 -23.78 1.27 -7.67
CA GLY A 248 -24.84 1.20 -6.68
C GLY A 248 -24.50 1.99 -5.41
N ALA A 249 -25.51 2.40 -4.66
CA ALA A 249 -25.33 2.99 -3.35
C ALA A 249 -24.92 1.92 -2.33
N TRP A 250 -23.92 2.23 -1.51
CA TRP A 250 -23.57 1.38 -0.37
C TRP A 250 -24.60 1.55 0.76
N PRO A 251 -24.98 0.49 1.49
CA PRO A 251 -25.95 0.60 2.57
C PRO A 251 -25.50 1.57 3.66
N GLY A 252 -26.38 2.52 4.00
CA GLY A 252 -26.10 3.61 4.95
C GLY A 252 -25.27 4.76 4.38
N LEU A 253 -24.97 4.77 3.07
CA LEU A 253 -24.45 5.94 2.37
C LEU A 253 -25.61 6.80 1.85
N ASP A 254 -25.75 8.01 2.38
CA ASP A 254 -26.69 9.01 1.85
C ASP A 254 -26.02 9.82 0.74
N LEU A 255 -26.31 9.46 -0.50
CA LEU A 255 -25.81 10.14 -1.70
C LEU A 255 -26.58 11.42 -2.04
N SER A 256 -27.67 11.72 -1.32
CA SER A 256 -28.43 12.97 -1.48
C SER A 256 -27.83 14.15 -0.72
N ALA A 257 -26.91 13.88 0.22
CA ALA A 257 -26.24 14.90 1.01
C ALA A 257 -25.06 15.59 0.28
N GLU A 258 -24.72 15.14 -0.93
CA GLU A 258 -23.61 15.67 -1.75
C GLU A 258 -24.07 16.64 -2.86
N SER A 259 -25.37 16.97 -2.95
CA SER A 259 -25.94 17.91 -3.94
C SER A 259 -26.26 19.29 -3.36
#